data_AF-A0AAW1HEY9-F1
#
_entry.id   AF-A0AAW1HEY9-F1
#
_cell.length_a   1.000
_cell.length_b   1.000
_cell.length_c   1.000
_cell.angle_alpha   90.00
_cell.angle_beta   90.00
_cell.angle_gamma   90.00
#
_symmetry.space_group_name_H-M   'P 1'
#
loop_
_entity.id
_entity.type
_entity.pdbx_description
1 polymer ?
#
loop_
_entity_poly.entity_id
_entity_poly.type
_entity_poly.pdbx_seq_one_letter_code
_entity_poly.pdbx_strand_id
1 'polypeptide(L)'
;MNGTEIFENDLFIDRRPIITCAGELEVFSLLEDNLSQALPQDSCEWRRSLGRPVRSVHIGANFAPFSPNALPKPNQWDLIRQPLFHIYWTECVDVDIYKTGIKDEIELWLKELITREIPDWLIVVVENYDGKRANKLLPRTTVLDKIRADFAPKQGDRCISVINPGKVESRSADSWRGLVSRVRHLVLVSYARAVARLEDHVRQQRERRNELGWNFLQYFKLQEELAQVLEMLGLYDEALVQYDELDALFSQFVINGHTGDAVNWLTNFQKPLQMWHGLKLGPSHLPDDPSILELRAYIFAKQAHMLLLINKIWEIASRCLPFLHNCTREITLLEVTAPPGAISCWLFLACMEVLQTCEKFNQADQVEAYSLNTAPLWAYASQK
;
A
#
# COMPACT_ATOMS: atom_id res chain seq x y z
N MET A 1 6.67 20.34 -29.11
CA MET A 1 7.79 19.43 -29.41
C MET A 1 7.88 18.46 -28.26
N ASN A 2 7.76 17.17 -28.57
CA ASN A 2 7.60 16.10 -27.60
C ASN A 2 8.88 15.92 -26.79
N GLY A 3 8.84 16.31 -25.51
CA GLY A 3 9.79 15.87 -24.50
C GLY A 3 9.32 14.52 -23.95
N THR A 4 9.32 13.50 -24.79
CA THR A 4 9.17 12.10 -24.38
C THR A 4 10.55 11.50 -24.20
N GLU A 5 11.24 11.88 -23.14
CA GLU A 5 12.28 11.05 -22.53
C GLU A 5 12.22 11.30 -21.01
N ILE A 6 12.40 10.23 -20.22
CA ILE A 6 12.59 10.20 -18.75
C ILE A 6 11.26 10.08 -17.95
N PHE A 7 10.82 8.96 -17.34
CA PHE A 7 11.41 7.69 -16.88
C PHE A 7 10.42 6.52 -17.10
N GLU A 8 10.82 5.47 -17.83
CA GLU A 8 10.08 4.19 -17.91
C GLU A 8 10.28 3.29 -16.67
N ASN A 9 11.13 3.66 -15.71
CA ASN A 9 11.54 2.78 -14.61
C ASN A 9 10.59 2.73 -13.39
N ASP A 10 9.61 3.64 -13.28
CA ASP A 10 8.68 3.67 -12.13
C ASP A 10 7.29 3.10 -12.42
N LEU A 11 7.03 2.64 -13.65
CA LEU A 11 5.68 2.21 -14.07
C LEU A 11 5.18 0.93 -13.38
N PHE A 12 6.05 0.18 -12.70
CA PHE A 12 5.70 -1.03 -11.95
C PHE A 12 6.51 -1.17 -10.66
N ILE A 13 6.41 -0.18 -9.77
CA ILE A 13 6.85 -0.40 -8.38
C ILE A 13 5.90 -1.43 -7.77
N ASP A 14 6.38 -2.66 -7.61
CA ASP A 14 5.64 -3.68 -6.89
C ASP A 14 5.46 -3.24 -5.43
N ARG A 15 4.21 -3.03 -5.05
CA ARG A 15 3.82 -2.56 -3.71
C ARG A 15 3.49 -3.71 -2.77
N ARG A 16 3.65 -4.97 -3.17
CA ARG A 16 3.38 -6.10 -2.28
C ARG A 16 4.25 -6.02 -1.02
N PRO A 17 3.71 -6.37 0.15
CA PRO A 17 4.45 -6.48 1.40
C PRO A 17 5.76 -7.24 1.27
N ILE A 18 6.79 -6.75 1.95
CA ILE A 18 8.08 -7.45 2.03
C ILE A 18 8.09 -8.29 3.31
N ILE A 19 8.27 -9.60 3.16
CA ILE A 19 8.49 -10.54 4.25
C ILE A 19 9.95 -10.96 4.21
N THR A 20 10.67 -10.80 5.32
CA THR A 20 12.06 -11.27 5.36
C THR A 20 12.19 -12.68 5.89
N CYS A 21 13.14 -13.43 5.36
CA CYS A 21 13.41 -14.82 5.73
C CYS A 21 14.79 -14.95 6.38
N ALA A 22 14.87 -15.64 7.52
CA ALA A 22 16.10 -15.95 8.26
C ALA A 22 16.22 -17.47 8.48
N GLY A 23 17.37 -17.92 8.98
CA GLY A 23 17.65 -19.35 9.21
C GLY A 23 18.11 -20.06 7.95
N GLU A 24 17.55 -21.24 7.70
CA GLU A 24 17.95 -22.13 6.62
C GLU A 24 17.26 -21.73 5.29
N LEU A 25 17.81 -20.74 4.57
CA LEU A 25 17.20 -20.16 3.36
C LEU A 25 17.05 -21.13 2.19
N GLU A 26 17.90 -22.15 2.10
CA GLU A 26 17.79 -23.21 1.09
C GLU A 26 16.47 -23.97 1.25
N VAL A 27 16.03 -24.17 2.49
CA VAL A 27 14.75 -24.81 2.82
C VAL A 27 13.58 -23.94 2.36
N PHE A 28 13.65 -22.64 2.64
CA PHE A 28 12.63 -21.68 2.21
C PHE A 28 12.53 -21.58 0.69
N SER A 29 13.66 -21.59 -0.01
CA SER A 29 13.72 -21.43 -1.48
C SER A 29 12.90 -22.50 -2.21
N LEU A 30 12.75 -23.70 -1.62
CA LEU A 30 11.90 -24.78 -2.16
C LEU A 30 10.39 -24.50 -2.03
N LEU A 31 10.00 -23.57 -1.16
CA LEU A 31 8.61 -23.25 -0.82
C LEU A 31 8.17 -21.86 -1.34
N GLU A 32 9.12 -21.00 -1.69
CA GLU A 32 8.89 -19.59 -2.02
C GLU A 32 7.85 -19.39 -3.12
N ASP A 33 8.00 -20.08 -4.26
CA ASP A 33 7.07 -19.95 -5.40
C ASP A 33 5.64 -20.36 -5.01
N ASN A 34 5.51 -21.51 -4.34
CA ASN A 34 4.21 -22.02 -3.89
C ASN A 34 3.57 -21.06 -2.88
N LEU A 35 4.35 -20.51 -1.94
CA LEU A 35 3.83 -19.58 -0.93
C LEU A 35 3.41 -18.27 -1.57
N SER A 36 4.24 -17.72 -2.48
CA SER A 36 3.95 -16.48 -3.22
C SER A 36 2.67 -16.58 -4.04
N GLN A 37 2.44 -17.73 -4.67
CA GLN A 37 1.22 -17.98 -5.46
C GLN A 37 -0.01 -18.21 -4.58
N ALA A 38 0.13 -18.87 -3.42
CA ALA A 38 -0.97 -19.25 -2.55
C ALA A 38 -1.48 -18.10 -1.66
N LEU A 39 -0.60 -17.18 -1.24
CA LEU A 39 -0.96 -16.06 -0.36
C LEU A 39 -2.15 -15.23 -0.86
N PRO A 40 -2.19 -14.75 -2.11
CA PRO A 40 -3.30 -13.91 -2.60
C PRO A 40 -4.58 -14.66 -2.96
N GLN A 41 -4.57 -16.00 -3.04
CA GLN A 41 -5.73 -16.78 -3.54
C GLN A 41 -6.96 -16.67 -2.65
N ASP A 42 -6.78 -16.79 -1.34
CA ASP A 42 -7.87 -16.71 -0.37
C ASP A 42 -7.80 -15.38 0.40
N SER A 43 -8.97 -14.85 0.72
CA SER A 43 -9.08 -13.67 1.58
C SER A 43 -8.80 -13.99 3.05
N CYS A 44 -8.39 -13.00 3.83
CA CYS A 44 -8.34 -13.06 5.29
C CYS A 44 -8.99 -11.83 5.92
N GLU A 45 -9.60 -12.05 7.08
CA GLU A 45 -10.21 -10.99 7.87
C GLU A 45 -9.12 -10.06 8.43
N TRP A 46 -9.12 -8.83 7.95
CA TRP A 46 -8.32 -7.76 8.50
C TRP A 46 -9.11 -7.03 9.58
N ARG A 47 -8.58 -7.09 10.80
CA ARG A 47 -9.11 -6.39 11.98
C ARG A 47 -8.21 -5.22 12.31
N ARG A 48 -8.79 -4.02 12.39
CA ARG A 48 -8.09 -2.80 12.78
C ARG A 48 -8.56 -2.34 14.16
N SER A 49 -7.78 -1.45 14.78
CA SER A 49 -8.14 -0.81 16.04
C SER A 49 -9.34 0.15 15.87
N LEU A 50 -9.85 0.67 17.00
CA LEU A 50 -10.81 1.79 17.04
C LEU A 50 -12.20 1.50 16.43
N GLY A 51 -12.66 0.25 16.45
CA GLY A 51 -14.03 -0.09 16.04
C GLY A 51 -14.29 0.00 14.53
N ARG A 52 -13.25 0.07 13.71
CA ARG A 52 -13.37 -0.03 12.25
C ARG A 52 -14.00 -1.37 11.86
N PRO A 53 -14.86 -1.41 10.83
CA PRO A 53 -15.42 -2.65 10.31
C PRO A 53 -14.33 -3.64 9.93
N VAL A 54 -14.58 -4.93 10.17
CA VAL A 54 -13.70 -6.00 9.67
C VAL A 54 -13.80 -6.04 8.15
N ARG A 55 -12.64 -6.11 7.48
CA ARG A 55 -12.56 -6.18 6.02
C ARG A 55 -12.02 -7.53 5.58
N SER A 56 -12.48 -8.02 4.43
CA SER A 56 -11.92 -9.21 3.80
C SER A 56 -10.86 -8.78 2.79
N VAL A 57 -9.61 -9.21 2.97
CA VAL A 57 -8.45 -8.73 2.20
C VAL A 57 -7.71 -9.89 1.54
N HIS A 58 -7.38 -9.74 0.26
CA HIS A 58 -6.42 -10.58 -0.44
C HIS A 58 -5.05 -9.90 -0.37
N ILE A 59 -4.01 -10.62 0.05
CA ILE A 59 -2.67 -10.07 0.18
C ILE A 59 -1.63 -11.03 -0.36
N GLY A 60 -0.85 -10.55 -1.33
CA GLY A 60 0.39 -11.19 -1.76
C GLY A 60 1.57 -10.71 -0.92
N ALA A 61 2.74 -11.28 -1.14
CA ALA A 61 3.99 -10.81 -0.54
C ALA A 61 5.16 -11.06 -1.48
N ASN A 62 6.22 -10.28 -1.26
CA ASN A 62 7.56 -10.51 -1.78
C ASN A 62 8.46 -10.97 -0.65
N PHE A 63 9.40 -11.86 -0.96
CA PHE A 63 10.33 -12.39 0.03
C PHE A 63 11.73 -11.86 -0.20
N ALA A 64 12.45 -11.61 0.89
CA ALA A 64 13.84 -11.17 0.85
C ALA A 64 14.63 -11.83 1.99
N PRO A 65 15.95 -12.04 1.84
CA PRO A 65 16.79 -12.45 2.96
C PRO A 65 16.76 -11.41 4.09
N PHE A 66 16.71 -11.89 5.32
CA PHE A 66 16.78 -11.03 6.50
C PHE A 66 18.13 -10.31 6.56
N SER A 67 18.08 -9.01 6.81
CA SER A 67 19.25 -8.18 7.06
C SER A 67 18.94 -7.16 8.15
N PRO A 68 19.73 -7.07 9.24
CA PRO A 68 19.56 -6.04 10.28
C PRO A 68 19.58 -4.61 9.72
N ASN A 69 20.31 -4.40 8.62
CA ASN A 69 20.42 -3.09 7.96
C ASN A 69 19.15 -2.71 7.19
N ALA A 70 18.35 -3.69 6.79
CA ALA A 70 17.09 -3.49 6.07
C ALA A 70 15.88 -3.33 7.01
N LEU A 71 16.06 -3.49 8.33
CA LEU A 71 14.98 -3.34 9.30
C LEU A 71 14.50 -1.89 9.37
N PRO A 72 13.16 -1.68 9.54
CA PRO A 72 12.57 -0.37 9.70
C PRO A 72 13.31 0.50 10.72
N LYS A 73 13.49 1.78 10.37
CA LYS A 73 14.02 2.79 11.31
C LYS A 73 12.88 3.45 12.09
N PRO A 74 13.14 3.92 13.32
CA PRO A 74 12.17 4.75 14.03
C PRO A 74 11.75 5.96 13.19
N ASN A 75 10.47 6.31 13.21
CA ASN A 75 9.88 7.45 12.50
C ASN A 75 10.02 7.43 10.97
N GLN A 76 10.19 6.24 10.38
CA GLN A 76 10.18 6.05 8.94
C GLN A 76 8.76 5.64 8.50
N TRP A 77 8.12 6.43 7.63
CA TRP A 77 6.69 6.33 7.33
C TRP A 77 6.36 5.74 5.94
N ASP A 78 7.37 5.36 5.16
CA ASP A 78 7.27 4.69 3.85
C ASP A 78 6.93 3.20 3.99
N LEU A 79 5.78 2.89 4.59
CA LEU A 79 5.41 1.53 5.02
C LEU A 79 5.43 0.48 3.90
N ILE A 80 5.13 0.86 2.66
CA ILE A 80 5.10 -0.07 1.51
C ILE A 80 6.48 -0.69 1.27
N ARG A 81 7.55 0.05 1.55
CA ARG A 81 8.93 -0.34 1.28
C ARG A 81 9.61 -1.03 2.46
N GLN A 82 8.90 -1.17 3.58
CA GLN A 82 9.47 -1.66 4.82
C GLN A 82 9.14 -3.14 5.06
N PRO A 83 10.12 -3.97 5.47
CA PRO A 83 9.84 -5.33 5.90
C PRO A 83 9.24 -5.30 7.30
N LEU A 84 7.93 -5.48 7.40
CA LEU A 84 7.18 -5.44 8.67
C LEU A 84 6.96 -6.82 9.29
N PHE A 85 7.25 -7.91 8.57
CA PHE A 85 7.04 -9.27 9.04
C PHE A 85 8.26 -10.15 8.72
N HIS A 86 8.66 -10.99 9.68
CA HIS A 86 9.92 -11.74 9.62
C HIS A 86 9.67 -13.22 9.92
N ILE A 87 10.20 -14.12 9.08
CA ILE A 87 10.04 -15.57 9.25
C ILE A 87 11.41 -16.21 9.42
N TYR A 88 11.58 -17.02 10.47
CA TYR A 88 12.75 -17.88 10.61
C TYR A 88 12.38 -19.30 10.16
N TRP A 89 13.16 -19.86 9.24
CA TRP A 89 12.96 -21.19 8.68
C TRP A 89 13.99 -22.16 9.21
N THR A 90 13.55 -23.35 9.60
CA THR A 90 14.45 -24.45 9.92
C THR A 90 13.86 -25.80 9.51
N GLU A 91 14.68 -26.75 9.08
CA GLU A 91 14.33 -28.16 8.90
C GLU A 91 14.84 -29.06 10.03
N CYS A 92 15.27 -28.47 11.15
CA CYS A 92 15.84 -29.19 12.28
C CYS A 92 14.83 -30.16 12.93
N VAL A 93 15.15 -31.44 12.90
CA VAL A 93 14.33 -32.53 13.47
C VAL A 93 14.95 -33.16 14.73
N ASP A 94 16.20 -32.82 15.06
CA ASP A 94 16.94 -33.37 16.20
C ASP A 94 17.04 -32.37 17.35
N VAL A 95 16.60 -32.80 18.54
CA VAL A 95 16.52 -31.95 19.74
C VAL A 95 17.90 -31.55 20.27
N ASP A 96 18.92 -32.38 20.08
CA ASP A 96 20.26 -32.08 20.56
C ASP A 96 20.96 -31.11 19.61
N ILE A 97 20.79 -31.27 18.29
CA ILE A 97 21.22 -30.27 17.29
C ILE A 97 20.57 -28.90 17.55
N TYR A 98 19.26 -28.88 17.84
CA TYR A 98 18.56 -27.66 18.20
C TYR A 98 19.20 -26.94 19.38
N LYS A 99 19.51 -27.66 20.47
CA LYS A 99 20.09 -27.07 21.69
C LYS A 99 21.49 -26.54 21.48
N THR A 100 22.29 -27.14 20.60
CA THR A 100 23.70 -26.79 20.43
C THR A 100 23.97 -25.74 19.37
N GLY A 101 22.94 -25.31 18.61
CA GLY A 101 23.13 -24.32 17.54
C GLY A 101 21.88 -23.51 17.25
N ILE A 102 20.84 -24.15 16.69
CA ILE A 102 19.63 -23.46 16.17
C ILE A 102 18.96 -22.57 17.24
N LYS A 103 18.96 -22.99 18.51
CA LYS A 103 18.44 -22.17 19.61
C LYS A 103 19.14 -20.82 19.71
N ASP A 104 20.47 -20.81 19.68
CA ASP A 104 21.27 -19.58 19.82
C ASP A 104 21.07 -18.68 18.59
N GLU A 105 20.93 -19.26 17.39
CA GLU A 105 20.65 -18.51 16.16
C GLU A 105 19.28 -17.82 16.19
N ILE A 106 18.23 -18.53 16.63
CA ILE A 106 16.89 -17.96 16.79
C ILE A 106 16.93 -16.84 17.86
N GLU A 107 17.65 -17.05 18.97
CA GLU A 107 17.77 -16.06 20.02
C GLU A 107 18.45 -14.77 19.54
N LEU A 108 19.54 -14.89 18.75
CA LEU A 108 20.22 -13.75 18.14
C LEU A 108 19.30 -13.00 17.16
N TRP A 109 18.59 -13.73 16.29
CA TRP A 109 17.64 -13.13 15.34
C TRP A 109 16.48 -12.40 16.05
N LEU A 110 15.87 -13.02 17.06
CA LEU A 110 14.81 -12.39 17.85
C LEU A 110 15.33 -11.16 18.61
N LYS A 111 16.56 -11.20 19.12
CA LYS A 111 17.18 -10.06 19.82
C LYS A 111 17.32 -8.84 18.92
N GLU A 112 17.68 -9.02 17.64
CA GLU A 112 17.71 -7.95 16.65
C GLU A 112 16.31 -7.34 16.44
N LEU A 113 15.28 -8.17 16.28
CA LEU A 113 13.90 -7.70 16.12
C LEU A 113 13.40 -6.95 17.36
N ILE A 114 13.68 -7.46 18.57
CA ILE A 114 13.30 -6.83 19.84
C ILE A 114 13.98 -5.47 20.00
N THR A 115 15.25 -5.37 19.62
CA THR A 115 16.04 -4.11 19.68
C THR A 115 15.45 -3.04 18.75
N ARG A 116 14.77 -3.44 17.68
CA ARG A 116 14.04 -2.55 16.75
C ARG A 116 12.54 -2.40 17.10
N GLU A 117 12.10 -2.93 18.24
CA GLU A 117 10.70 -2.91 18.68
C GLU A 117 9.75 -3.58 17.66
N ILE A 118 10.21 -4.66 17.01
CA ILE A 118 9.44 -5.42 16.03
C ILE A 118 8.87 -6.70 16.67
N PRO A 119 7.56 -6.75 16.96
CA PRO A 119 6.91 -7.92 17.55
C PRO A 119 6.39 -8.91 16.50
N ASP A 120 6.70 -8.70 15.22
CA ASP A 120 6.05 -9.31 14.07
C ASP A 120 6.92 -10.39 13.44
N TRP A 121 6.83 -11.59 14.01
CA TRP A 121 7.63 -12.72 13.56
C TRP A 121 6.86 -14.05 13.53
N LEU A 122 7.45 -15.04 12.87
CA LEU A 122 7.02 -16.44 12.83
C LEU A 122 8.25 -17.36 12.76
N ILE A 123 8.22 -18.49 13.47
CA ILE A 123 9.20 -19.57 13.31
C ILE A 123 8.50 -20.75 12.64
N VAL A 124 9.06 -21.23 11.53
CA VAL A 124 8.53 -22.34 10.74
C VAL A 124 9.52 -23.50 10.75
N VAL A 125 9.06 -24.65 11.25
CA VAL A 125 9.80 -25.91 11.21
C VAL A 125 9.32 -26.74 10.01
N VAL A 126 10.17 -26.98 9.03
CA VAL A 126 9.87 -27.79 7.86
C VAL A 126 10.14 -29.26 8.17
N GLU A 127 9.09 -30.07 8.14
CA GLU A 127 9.16 -31.50 8.43
C GLU A 127 9.26 -32.28 7.11
N ASN A 128 10.35 -33.01 6.94
CA ASN A 128 10.50 -34.00 5.87
C ASN A 128 9.88 -35.32 6.35
N TYR A 129 8.63 -35.60 5.92
CA TYR A 129 7.94 -36.82 6.30
C TYR A 129 8.52 -38.02 5.53
N ASP A 130 9.30 -38.85 6.20
CA ASP A 130 9.54 -40.22 5.76
C ASP A 130 8.56 -41.11 6.52
N GLY A 131 7.59 -41.71 5.82
CA GLY A 131 6.51 -42.56 6.35
C GLY A 131 6.94 -43.80 7.15
N LYS A 132 8.19 -43.86 7.62
CA LYS A 132 8.78 -44.88 8.49
C LYS A 132 8.63 -44.59 9.98
N ARG A 133 8.10 -43.43 10.40
CA ARG A 133 7.79 -43.17 11.83
C ARG A 133 6.47 -43.81 12.24
N ALA A 134 6.40 -45.14 12.13
CA ALA A 134 5.41 -45.96 12.81
C ALA A 134 6.01 -46.50 14.12
N ASN A 135 5.22 -46.47 15.19
CA ASN A 135 5.42 -47.18 16.46
C ASN A 135 6.56 -46.74 17.39
N LYS A 136 6.37 -45.60 18.08
CA LYS A 136 6.97 -45.41 19.42
C LYS A 136 5.87 -45.08 20.44
N LEU A 137 5.81 -45.91 21.48
CA LEU A 137 4.80 -45.93 22.55
C LEU A 137 4.89 -44.73 23.53
N LEU A 138 5.84 -43.82 23.37
CA LEU A 138 6.01 -42.64 24.25
C LEU A 138 6.02 -41.35 23.40
N PRO A 139 5.28 -40.30 23.79
CA PRO A 139 5.37 -39.01 23.15
C PRO A 139 6.75 -38.40 23.46
N ARG A 140 7.64 -38.40 22.47
CA ARG A 140 8.94 -37.73 22.56
C ARG A 140 8.73 -36.24 22.24
N THR A 141 9.23 -35.36 23.11
CA THR A 141 9.23 -33.91 22.86
C THR A 141 9.86 -33.63 21.50
N THR A 142 9.15 -32.90 20.64
CA THR A 142 9.64 -32.52 19.31
C THR A 142 10.50 -31.25 19.38
N VAL A 143 11.24 -30.95 18.31
CA VAL A 143 11.96 -29.68 18.18
C VAL A 143 10.97 -28.50 18.23
N LEU A 144 9.81 -28.62 17.58
CA LEU A 144 8.76 -27.61 17.63
C LEU A 144 8.26 -27.35 19.06
N ASP A 145 8.08 -28.39 19.87
CA ASP A 145 7.68 -28.23 21.29
C ASP A 145 8.74 -27.47 22.09
N LYS A 146 10.02 -27.70 21.82
CA LYS A 146 11.13 -26.96 22.45
C LYS A 146 11.16 -25.50 22.00
N ILE A 147 11.05 -25.23 20.70
CA ILE A 147 10.97 -23.87 20.15
C ILE A 147 9.80 -23.11 20.75
N ARG A 148 8.62 -23.74 20.87
CA ARG A 148 7.44 -23.12 21.51
C ARG A 148 7.68 -22.78 22.97
N ALA A 149 8.25 -23.71 23.74
CA ALA A 149 8.53 -23.50 25.15
C ALA A 149 9.57 -22.39 25.37
N ASP A 150 10.60 -22.33 24.52
CA ASP A 150 11.70 -21.38 24.64
C ASP A 150 11.30 -19.97 24.18
N PHE A 151 10.60 -19.83 23.05
CA PHE A 151 10.38 -18.53 22.39
C PHE A 151 8.93 -18.05 22.37
N ALA A 152 7.95 -18.94 22.55
CA ALA A 152 6.54 -18.64 22.39
C ALA A 152 5.62 -19.18 23.52
N PRO A 153 6.01 -19.08 24.81
CA PRO A 153 5.29 -19.75 25.90
C PRO A 153 3.84 -19.28 26.08
N LYS A 154 3.51 -18.07 25.59
CA LYS A 154 2.16 -17.47 25.61
C LYS A 154 1.57 -17.24 24.22
N GLN A 155 2.33 -17.51 23.16
CA GLN A 155 1.98 -17.20 21.76
C GLN A 155 2.35 -18.39 20.87
N GLY A 156 1.96 -19.61 21.25
CA GLY A 156 2.38 -20.83 20.56
C GLY A 156 2.01 -20.89 19.07
N ASP A 157 1.11 -20.00 18.62
CA ASP A 157 0.72 -19.76 17.24
C ASP A 157 1.81 -19.06 16.40
N ARG A 158 2.85 -18.52 17.04
CA ARG A 158 4.06 -17.97 16.41
C ARG A 158 5.08 -19.03 15.99
N CYS A 159 4.87 -20.28 16.39
CA CYS A 159 5.75 -21.39 16.03
C CYS A 159 4.91 -22.52 15.44
N ILE A 160 5.15 -22.83 14.17
CA ILE A 160 4.37 -23.82 13.42
C ILE A 160 5.30 -24.82 12.74
N SER A 161 4.79 -25.99 12.41
CA SER A 161 5.44 -26.88 11.46
C SER A 161 4.65 -27.00 10.17
N VAL A 162 5.38 -27.19 9.07
CA VAL A 162 4.83 -27.46 7.75
C VAL A 162 5.48 -28.72 7.20
N ILE A 163 4.68 -29.64 6.67
CA ILE A 163 5.21 -30.82 6.00
C ILE A 163 5.54 -30.41 4.56
N ASN A 164 6.74 -30.75 4.11
CA ASN A 164 7.21 -30.38 2.77
C ASN A 164 6.17 -30.77 1.68
N PRO A 165 5.64 -29.80 0.89
CA PRO A 165 4.57 -30.03 -0.08
C PRO A 165 5.01 -30.86 -1.30
N GLY A 166 6.32 -31.12 -1.47
CA GLY A 166 6.84 -31.99 -2.53
C GLY A 166 6.37 -33.46 -2.46
N LYS A 167 5.66 -33.86 -1.41
CA LYS A 167 5.07 -35.20 -1.25
C LYS A 167 3.54 -35.12 -1.30
N VAL A 168 2.93 -35.89 -2.22
CA VAL A 168 1.47 -35.96 -2.48
C VAL A 168 0.78 -36.76 -1.37
N GLU A 169 0.57 -36.14 -0.21
CA GLU A 169 -0.17 -36.72 0.92
C GLU A 169 -1.23 -35.73 1.45
N SER A 170 -2.39 -36.20 1.89
CA SER A 170 -3.45 -35.30 2.43
C SER A 170 -2.95 -34.47 3.63
N ARG A 171 -2.07 -35.04 4.44
CA ARG A 171 -1.51 -34.38 5.63
C ARG A 171 -0.57 -33.23 5.26
N SER A 172 0.15 -33.32 4.14
CA SER A 172 1.00 -32.22 3.66
C SER A 172 0.13 -31.04 3.22
N ALA A 173 -0.96 -31.31 2.51
CA ALA A 173 -1.92 -30.28 2.07
C ALA A 173 -2.57 -29.52 3.25
N ASP A 174 -2.97 -30.20 4.33
CA ASP A 174 -3.52 -29.55 5.52
C ASP A 174 -2.51 -28.63 6.21
N SER A 175 -1.28 -29.13 6.42
CA SER A 175 -0.21 -28.34 7.05
C SER A 175 0.16 -27.11 6.22
N TRP A 176 0.15 -27.26 4.90
CA TRP A 176 0.41 -26.18 3.95
C TRP A 176 -0.66 -25.09 4.02
N ARG A 177 -1.95 -25.46 3.99
CA ARG A 177 -3.05 -24.50 4.19
C ARG A 177 -2.94 -23.78 5.52
N GLY A 178 -2.55 -24.49 6.58
CA GLY A 178 -2.29 -23.90 7.89
C GLY A 178 -1.18 -22.85 7.87
N LEU A 179 -0.05 -23.14 7.23
CA LEU A 179 1.06 -22.19 7.03
C LEU A 179 0.58 -20.95 6.26
N VAL A 180 -0.03 -21.13 5.09
CA VAL A 180 -0.48 -20.03 4.23
C VAL A 180 -1.46 -19.13 4.99
N SER A 181 -2.45 -19.71 5.67
CA SER A 181 -3.41 -18.97 6.48
C SER A 181 -2.74 -18.20 7.62
N ARG A 182 -1.73 -18.80 8.28
CA ARG A 182 -1.02 -18.16 9.39
C ARG A 182 -0.13 -17.01 8.93
N VAL A 183 0.61 -17.19 7.85
CA VAL A 183 1.42 -16.12 7.24
C VAL A 183 0.52 -14.95 6.86
N ARG A 184 -0.56 -15.20 6.13
CA ARG A 184 -1.53 -14.17 5.72
C ARG A 184 -2.08 -13.39 6.92
N HIS A 185 -2.51 -14.11 7.96
CA HIS A 185 -3.04 -13.50 9.18
C HIS A 185 -1.99 -12.62 9.89
N LEU A 186 -0.77 -13.13 10.10
CA LEU A 186 0.26 -12.39 10.82
C LEU A 186 0.75 -11.17 10.05
N VAL A 187 0.89 -11.26 8.72
CA VAL A 187 1.18 -10.10 7.87
C VAL A 187 0.12 -9.02 8.06
N LEU A 188 -1.17 -9.37 8.00
CA LEU A 188 -2.26 -8.42 8.21
C LEU A 188 -2.26 -7.82 9.62
N VAL A 189 -1.88 -8.57 10.65
CA VAL A 189 -1.70 -8.06 12.02
C VAL A 189 -0.55 -7.04 12.08
N SER A 190 0.57 -7.31 11.41
CA SER A 190 1.71 -6.39 11.33
C SER A 190 1.32 -5.08 10.64
N TYR A 191 0.63 -5.16 9.51
CA TYR A 191 0.11 -3.99 8.81
C TYR A 191 -0.98 -3.26 9.59
N ALA A 192 -1.86 -3.95 10.32
CA ALA A 192 -2.86 -3.30 11.18
C ALA A 192 -2.19 -2.35 12.20
N ARG A 193 -1.10 -2.81 12.84
CA ARG A 193 -0.34 -2.00 13.79
C ARG A 193 0.37 -0.85 13.11
N ALA A 194 1.02 -1.10 11.98
CA ALA A 194 1.77 -0.08 11.25
C ALA A 194 0.84 1.02 10.70
N VAL A 195 -0.28 0.64 10.08
CA VAL A 195 -1.32 1.57 9.60
C VAL A 195 -1.88 2.41 10.74
N ALA A 196 -2.20 1.81 11.89
CA ALA A 196 -2.71 2.58 13.04
C ALA A 196 -1.73 3.68 13.48
N ARG A 197 -0.42 3.38 13.54
CA ARG A 197 0.61 4.38 13.86
C ARG A 197 0.69 5.48 12.80
N LEU A 198 0.62 5.11 11.52
CA LEU A 198 0.67 6.07 10.41
C LEU A 198 -0.57 6.97 10.41
N GLU A 199 -1.76 6.42 10.62
CA GLU A 199 -3.00 7.19 10.73
C GLU A 199 -2.96 8.20 11.88
N ASP A 200 -2.48 7.77 13.05
CA ASP A 200 -2.29 8.67 14.19
C ASP A 200 -1.27 9.78 13.87
N HIS A 201 -0.19 9.45 13.15
CA HIS A 201 0.80 10.45 12.73
C HIS A 201 0.25 11.44 11.70
N VAL A 202 -0.48 10.96 10.68
CA VAL A 202 -1.19 11.80 9.70
C VAL A 202 -2.14 12.75 10.43
N ARG A 203 -2.94 12.25 11.38
CA ARG A 203 -3.85 13.09 12.18
C ARG A 203 -3.09 14.19 12.94
N GLN A 204 -2.01 13.84 13.62
CA GLN A 204 -1.18 14.81 14.36
C GLN A 204 -0.60 15.88 13.42
N GLN A 205 -0.09 15.50 12.24
CA GLN A 205 0.43 16.47 11.27
C GLN A 205 -0.66 17.38 10.69
N ARG A 206 -1.88 16.86 10.53
CA ARG A 206 -3.03 17.66 10.07
C ARG A 206 -3.50 18.68 11.11
N GLU A 207 -3.44 18.32 12.40
CA GLU A 207 -3.77 19.25 13.50
C GLU A 207 -2.81 20.43 13.56
N ARG A 208 -1.53 20.20 13.20
CA ARG A 208 -0.46 21.21 13.16
C ARG A 208 -0.41 22.04 11.88
N ARG A 209 -1.39 21.92 10.98
CA ARG A 209 -1.38 22.55 9.64
C ARG A 209 -1.27 24.08 9.62
N ASN A 210 -1.54 24.73 10.75
CA ASN A 210 -1.43 26.19 10.92
C ASN A 210 -0.11 26.63 11.56
N GLU A 211 0.77 25.70 11.95
CA GLU A 211 2.05 26.00 12.58
C GLU A 211 3.07 26.52 11.57
N LEU A 212 3.99 27.37 12.04
CA LEU A 212 5.08 27.89 11.21
C LEU A 212 5.99 26.75 10.74
N GLY A 213 6.31 26.73 9.44
CA GLY A 213 7.16 25.71 8.82
C GLY A 213 6.40 24.48 8.32
N TRP A 214 5.11 24.36 8.59
CA TRP A 214 4.28 23.32 7.97
C TRP A 214 4.17 23.52 6.45
N ASN A 215 4.15 22.45 5.68
CA ASN A 215 4.11 22.48 4.22
C ASN A 215 3.14 21.42 3.67
N PHE A 216 2.25 21.84 2.76
CA PHE A 216 1.23 20.94 2.21
C PHE A 216 1.82 19.77 1.42
N LEU A 217 2.85 19.95 0.59
CA LEU A 217 3.42 18.85 -0.20
C LEU A 217 4.10 17.80 0.69
N GLN A 218 4.71 18.21 1.81
CA GLN A 218 5.26 17.27 2.78
C GLN A 218 4.15 16.46 3.46
N TYR A 219 3.06 17.12 3.88
CA TYR A 219 1.89 16.45 4.43
C TYR A 219 1.18 15.56 3.39
N PHE A 220 1.09 16.03 2.14
CA PHE A 220 0.53 15.30 1.01
C PHE A 220 1.24 13.96 0.83
N LYS A 221 2.57 13.97 0.74
CA LYS A 221 3.37 12.73 0.61
C LYS A 221 3.09 11.77 1.77
N LEU A 222 2.99 12.28 3.01
CA LEU A 222 2.68 11.46 4.19
C LEU A 222 1.27 10.82 4.14
N GLN A 223 0.22 11.61 3.83
CA GLN A 223 -1.13 11.07 3.74
C GLN A 223 -1.32 10.19 2.49
N GLU A 224 -0.56 10.46 1.42
CA GLU A 224 -0.50 9.59 0.26
C GLU A 224 0.09 8.22 0.59
N GLU A 225 1.16 8.13 1.39
CA GLU A 225 1.68 6.82 1.86
C GLU A 225 0.57 6.00 2.54
N LEU A 226 -0.28 6.64 3.35
CA LEU A 226 -1.45 5.98 3.95
C LEU A 226 -2.44 5.49 2.88
N ALA A 227 -2.77 6.35 1.91
CA ALA A 227 -3.68 5.98 0.81
C ALA A 227 -3.15 4.78 0.01
N GLN A 228 -1.85 4.76 -0.29
CA GLN A 228 -1.21 3.69 -1.06
C GLN A 228 -1.15 2.37 -0.29
N VAL A 229 -0.96 2.40 1.04
CA VAL A 229 -1.04 1.19 1.88
C VAL A 229 -2.47 0.65 1.91
N LEU A 230 -3.48 1.52 1.99
CA LEU A 230 -4.89 1.11 1.92
C LEU A 230 -5.23 0.52 0.54
N GLU A 231 -4.74 1.13 -0.54
CA GLU A 231 -4.85 0.60 -1.91
C GLU A 231 -4.22 -0.79 -2.03
N MET A 232 -2.99 -0.98 -1.54
CA MET A 232 -2.28 -2.27 -1.54
C MET A 232 -3.07 -3.36 -0.80
N LEU A 233 -3.80 -3.00 0.26
CA LEU A 233 -4.66 -3.91 1.02
C LEU A 233 -6.06 -4.08 0.39
N GLY A 234 -6.35 -3.44 -0.74
CA GLY A 234 -7.63 -3.53 -1.44
C GLY A 234 -8.76 -2.67 -0.86
N LEU A 235 -8.45 -1.72 0.04
CA LEU A 235 -9.44 -0.80 0.63
C LEU A 235 -9.53 0.48 -0.20
N TYR A 236 -9.95 0.32 -1.44
CA TYR A 236 -10.00 1.40 -2.43
C TYR A 236 -10.97 2.52 -2.05
N ASP A 237 -12.07 2.20 -1.35
CA ASP A 237 -13.01 3.19 -0.82
C ASP A 237 -12.37 4.06 0.26
N GLU A 238 -11.59 3.47 1.17
CA GLU A 238 -10.88 4.21 2.22
C GLU A 238 -9.68 4.99 1.67
N ALA A 239 -8.99 4.44 0.67
CA ALA A 239 -7.92 5.14 -0.05
C ALA A 239 -8.47 6.36 -0.82
N LEU A 240 -9.63 6.23 -1.47
CA LEU A 240 -10.32 7.35 -2.14
C LEU A 240 -10.60 8.49 -1.17
N VAL A 241 -11.07 8.18 0.04
CA VAL A 241 -11.32 9.19 1.09
C VAL A 241 -10.06 9.98 1.42
N GLN A 242 -8.87 9.35 1.45
CA GLN A 242 -7.62 10.07 1.71
C GLN A 242 -7.32 11.11 0.62
N TYR A 243 -7.51 10.75 -0.65
CA TYR A 243 -7.32 11.68 -1.76
C TYR A 243 -8.40 12.77 -1.80
N ASP A 244 -9.65 12.45 -1.48
CA ASP A 244 -10.74 13.44 -1.33
C ASP A 244 -10.44 14.45 -0.21
N GLU A 245 -9.89 14.00 0.92
CA GLU A 245 -9.47 14.88 2.00
C GLU A 245 -8.29 15.79 1.61
N LEU A 246 -7.31 15.27 0.88
CA LEU A 246 -6.18 16.05 0.35
C LEU A 246 -6.66 17.12 -0.64
N ASP A 247 -7.55 16.76 -1.55
CA ASP A 247 -8.14 17.68 -2.54
C ASP A 247 -8.89 18.84 -1.85
N ALA A 248 -9.72 18.51 -0.87
CA ALA A 248 -10.48 19.47 -0.09
C ALA A 248 -9.57 20.38 0.76
N LEU A 249 -8.55 19.80 1.41
CA LEU A 249 -7.61 20.54 2.24
C LEU A 249 -6.80 21.56 1.41
N PHE A 250 -6.29 21.15 0.25
CA PHE A 250 -5.57 22.06 -0.64
C PHE A 250 -6.48 23.21 -1.11
N SER A 251 -7.71 22.90 -1.51
CA SER A 251 -8.71 23.92 -1.91
C SER A 251 -8.96 24.94 -0.79
N GLN A 252 -9.06 24.46 0.46
CA GLN A 252 -9.23 25.32 1.63
C GLN A 252 -8.05 26.27 1.82
N PHE A 253 -6.81 25.81 1.63
CA PHE A 253 -5.63 26.67 1.72
C PHE A 253 -5.59 27.73 0.63
N VAL A 254 -5.95 27.37 -0.62
CA VAL A 254 -6.02 28.34 -1.72
C VAL A 254 -7.05 29.45 -1.43
N ILE A 255 -8.24 29.07 -0.97
CA ILE A 255 -9.30 30.03 -0.65
C ILE A 255 -8.87 30.93 0.52
N ASN A 256 -8.34 30.36 1.60
CA ASN A 256 -7.95 31.12 2.77
C ASN A 256 -6.76 32.04 2.50
N GLY A 257 -5.76 31.56 1.73
CA GLY A 257 -4.58 32.34 1.36
C GLY A 257 -4.89 33.54 0.48
N HIS A 258 -6.00 33.52 -0.27
CA HIS A 258 -6.49 34.68 -1.01
C HIS A 258 -7.16 35.73 -0.09
N THR A 259 -7.77 35.30 1.01
CA THR A 259 -8.55 36.17 1.94
C THR A 259 -7.78 36.66 3.17
N GLY A 260 -6.57 36.15 3.42
CA GLY A 260 -5.76 36.45 4.61
C GLY A 260 -4.26 36.33 4.34
N ASP A 261 -3.44 36.20 5.40
CA ASP A 261 -1.99 36.01 5.24
C ASP A 261 -1.70 34.65 4.58
N ALA A 262 -1.27 34.69 3.32
CA ALA A 262 -0.90 33.49 2.58
C ALA A 262 0.23 32.76 3.30
N VAL A 263 0.05 31.45 3.51
CA VAL A 263 1.10 30.58 4.03
C VAL A 263 2.26 30.52 3.03
N ASN A 264 3.50 30.72 3.50
CA ASN A 264 4.68 30.89 2.64
C ASN A 264 4.83 29.79 1.58
N TRP A 265 4.50 28.54 1.92
CA TRP A 265 4.63 27.42 0.99
C TRP A 265 3.66 27.48 -0.20
N LEU A 266 2.53 28.20 -0.07
CA LEU A 266 1.52 28.32 -1.14
C LEU A 266 2.07 29.11 -2.34
N THR A 267 3.03 30.01 -2.10
CA THR A 267 3.69 30.80 -3.15
C THR A 267 4.40 29.93 -4.19
N ASN A 268 4.78 28.70 -3.84
CA ASN A 268 5.37 27.74 -4.77
C ASN A 268 4.41 27.38 -5.93
N PHE A 269 3.10 27.49 -5.71
CA PHE A 269 2.07 27.22 -6.71
C PHE A 269 1.67 28.45 -7.54
N GLN A 270 2.27 29.62 -7.28
CA GLN A 270 2.02 30.88 -8.01
C GLN A 270 2.95 31.06 -9.21
N LYS A 271 3.82 30.08 -9.49
CA LYS A 271 4.76 30.12 -10.62
C LYS A 271 4.01 30.15 -11.96
N PRO A 272 4.47 30.95 -12.95
CA PRO A 272 3.87 30.96 -14.28
C PRO A 272 3.82 29.58 -14.94
N LEU A 273 2.70 29.24 -15.59
CA LEU A 273 2.52 28.01 -16.36
C LEU A 273 3.17 28.13 -17.74
N GLN A 274 4.46 27.85 -17.83
CA GLN A 274 5.20 27.84 -19.11
C GLN A 274 5.13 26.49 -19.84
N MET A 275 5.03 25.39 -19.07
CA MET A 275 4.74 24.06 -19.56
C MET A 275 3.76 23.40 -18.59
N TRP A 276 2.91 22.50 -19.11
CA TRP A 276 1.98 21.75 -18.29
C TRP A 276 1.75 20.37 -18.88
N HIS A 277 1.63 19.37 -18.01
CA HIS A 277 1.20 18.04 -18.39
C HIS A 277 -0.33 18.01 -18.48
N GLY A 278 -0.86 17.33 -19.49
CA GLY A 278 -2.29 17.04 -19.56
C GLY A 278 -2.70 16.08 -18.45
N LEU A 279 -3.97 16.13 -18.04
CA LEU A 279 -4.53 15.12 -17.15
C LEU A 279 -4.38 13.73 -17.78
N LYS A 280 -3.89 12.77 -16.99
CA LYS A 280 -3.80 11.35 -17.34
C LYS A 280 -4.36 10.52 -16.21
N LEU A 281 -5.37 9.70 -16.49
CA LEU A 281 -5.99 8.84 -15.47
C LEU A 281 -5.25 7.51 -15.26
N GLY A 282 -4.30 7.20 -16.16
CA GLY A 282 -3.39 6.07 -16.00
C GLY A 282 -2.28 6.33 -14.98
N PRO A 283 -1.27 5.44 -14.90
CA PRO A 283 -0.11 5.63 -14.05
C PRO A 283 0.55 7.00 -14.26
N SER A 284 0.72 7.74 -13.17
CA SER A 284 1.30 9.08 -13.16
C SER A 284 2.23 9.23 -11.97
N HIS A 285 3.26 10.06 -12.14
CA HIS A 285 4.18 10.47 -11.08
C HIS A 285 3.99 11.96 -10.81
N LEU A 286 3.97 12.36 -9.53
CA LEU A 286 3.95 13.76 -9.14
C LEU A 286 5.39 14.28 -9.01
N PRO A 287 5.81 15.29 -9.80
CA PRO A 287 7.13 15.90 -9.64
C PRO A 287 7.37 16.42 -8.21
N ASP A 288 8.63 16.54 -7.80
CA ASP A 288 8.98 17.04 -6.45
C ASP A 288 8.57 18.51 -6.23
N ASP A 289 8.55 19.31 -7.28
CA ASP A 289 8.12 20.71 -7.28
C ASP A 289 7.03 20.92 -8.36
N PRO A 290 5.81 20.40 -8.14
CA PRO A 290 4.77 20.39 -9.15
C PRO A 290 4.11 21.77 -9.27
N SER A 291 3.70 22.11 -10.48
CA SER A 291 2.74 23.21 -10.69
C SER A 291 1.37 22.88 -10.07
N ILE A 292 0.52 23.90 -9.92
CA ILE A 292 -0.86 23.70 -9.44
C ILE A 292 -1.64 22.71 -10.31
N LEU A 293 -1.45 22.77 -11.64
CA LEU A 293 -2.13 21.88 -12.57
C LEU A 293 -1.65 20.44 -12.43
N GLU A 294 -0.37 20.21 -12.21
CA GLU A 294 0.19 18.87 -12.01
C GLU A 294 -0.27 18.24 -10.70
N LEU A 295 -0.27 19.01 -9.60
CA LEU A 295 -0.80 18.54 -8.32
C LEU A 295 -2.29 18.16 -8.44
N ARG A 296 -3.11 19.05 -9.03
CA ARG A 296 -4.54 18.82 -9.22
C ARG A 296 -4.83 17.65 -10.15
N ALA A 297 -4.11 17.55 -11.28
CA ALA A 297 -4.24 16.43 -12.20
C ALA A 297 -3.89 15.10 -11.52
N TYR A 298 -2.81 15.08 -10.73
CA TYR A 298 -2.36 13.89 -10.03
C TYR A 298 -3.39 13.42 -8.99
N ILE A 299 -3.91 14.33 -8.15
CA ILE A 299 -4.93 14.01 -7.15
C ILE A 299 -6.18 13.44 -7.83
N PHE A 300 -6.66 14.09 -8.89
CA PHE A 300 -7.83 13.64 -9.63
C PHE A 300 -7.60 12.27 -10.31
N ALA A 301 -6.41 12.04 -10.85
CA ALA A 301 -6.03 10.75 -11.42
C ALA A 301 -6.06 9.63 -10.36
N LYS A 302 -5.58 9.90 -9.15
CA LYS A 302 -5.64 8.93 -8.03
C LYS A 302 -7.08 8.66 -7.58
N GLN A 303 -7.91 9.69 -7.47
CA GLN A 303 -9.35 9.53 -7.18
C GLN A 303 -10.03 8.67 -8.26
N ALA A 304 -9.77 8.97 -9.54
CA ALA A 304 -10.32 8.22 -10.66
C ALA A 304 -9.86 6.76 -10.66
N HIS A 305 -8.58 6.50 -10.38
CA HIS A 305 -8.03 5.15 -10.26
C HIS A 305 -8.73 4.35 -9.16
N MET A 306 -8.95 4.93 -7.98
CA MET A 306 -9.72 4.27 -6.91
C MET A 306 -11.17 3.98 -7.35
N LEU A 307 -11.82 4.94 -8.03
CA LEU A 307 -13.18 4.79 -8.55
C LEU A 307 -13.28 3.68 -9.61
N LEU A 308 -12.27 3.53 -10.47
CA LEU A 308 -12.18 2.41 -11.41
C LEU A 308 -12.10 1.07 -10.68
N LEU A 309 -11.27 0.97 -9.64
CA LEU A 309 -11.09 -0.26 -8.86
C LEU A 309 -12.34 -0.67 -8.07
N ILE A 310 -13.20 0.27 -7.68
CA ILE A 310 -14.52 -0.02 -7.07
C ILE A 310 -15.69 0.02 -8.06
N ASN A 311 -15.40 0.05 -9.36
CA ASN A 311 -16.38 -0.01 -10.44
C ASN A 311 -17.43 1.12 -10.43
N LYS A 312 -17.00 2.34 -10.09
CA LYS A 312 -17.82 3.57 -10.10
C LYS A 312 -17.35 4.55 -11.18
N ILE A 313 -17.30 4.08 -12.42
CA ILE A 313 -16.79 4.87 -13.55
C ILE A 313 -17.61 6.16 -13.77
N TRP A 314 -18.94 6.07 -13.63
CA TRP A 314 -19.83 7.23 -13.77
C TRP A 314 -19.50 8.37 -12.78
N GLU A 315 -18.95 8.03 -11.61
CA GLU A 315 -18.61 9.00 -10.57
C GLU A 315 -17.37 9.82 -10.97
N ILE A 316 -16.48 9.27 -11.81
CA ILE A 316 -15.34 10.00 -12.40
C ILE A 316 -15.87 11.13 -13.30
N ALA A 317 -16.83 10.81 -14.17
CA ALA A 317 -17.46 11.78 -15.05
C ALA A 317 -18.21 12.85 -14.24
N SER A 318 -18.97 12.45 -13.21
CA SER A 318 -19.72 13.39 -12.38
C SER A 318 -18.81 14.36 -11.61
N ARG A 319 -17.63 13.89 -11.19
CA ARG A 319 -16.63 14.70 -10.46
C ARG A 319 -15.78 15.58 -11.37
N CYS A 320 -15.65 15.25 -12.65
CA CYS A 320 -14.75 15.94 -13.58
C CYS A 320 -15.12 17.42 -13.80
N LEU A 321 -16.39 17.74 -14.12
CA LEU A 321 -16.75 19.13 -14.41
C LEU A 321 -16.56 20.07 -13.19
N PRO A 322 -17.01 19.71 -11.97
CA PRO A 322 -16.68 20.47 -10.76
C PRO A 322 -15.17 20.64 -10.54
N PHE A 323 -14.38 19.58 -10.75
CA PHE A 323 -12.92 19.62 -10.65
C PHE A 323 -12.30 20.65 -11.61
N LEU A 324 -12.72 20.66 -12.88
CA LEU A 324 -12.21 21.59 -13.90
C LEU A 324 -12.55 23.06 -13.58
N HIS A 325 -13.77 23.31 -13.09
CA HIS A 325 -14.16 24.65 -12.65
C HIS A 325 -13.38 25.09 -11.41
N ASN A 326 -13.17 24.21 -10.43
CA ASN A 326 -12.38 24.49 -9.25
C ASN A 326 -10.93 24.83 -9.61
N CYS A 327 -10.28 24.06 -10.49
CA CYS A 327 -8.92 24.35 -10.96
C CYS A 327 -8.82 25.73 -11.60
N THR A 328 -9.79 26.10 -12.45
CA THR A 328 -9.83 27.42 -13.10
C THR A 328 -9.95 28.55 -12.09
N ARG A 329 -10.81 28.38 -11.08
CA ARG A 329 -10.99 29.35 -9.99
C ARG A 329 -9.70 29.50 -9.18
N GLU A 330 -9.03 28.41 -8.85
CA GLU A 330 -7.84 28.43 -8.01
C GLU A 330 -6.61 29.03 -8.70
N ILE A 331 -6.42 28.75 -9.99
CA ILE A 331 -5.41 29.44 -10.81
C ILE A 331 -5.63 30.96 -10.74
N THR A 332 -6.90 31.38 -10.83
CA THR A 332 -7.27 32.81 -10.74
C THR A 332 -6.98 33.38 -9.36
N LEU A 333 -7.37 32.68 -8.28
CA LEU A 333 -7.15 33.11 -6.90
C LEU A 333 -5.66 33.22 -6.53
N LEU A 334 -4.84 32.34 -7.12
CA LEU A 334 -3.39 32.32 -6.92
C LEU A 334 -2.62 33.24 -7.88
N GLU A 335 -3.34 33.94 -8.77
CA GLU A 335 -2.77 34.87 -9.76
C GLU A 335 -1.74 34.20 -10.69
N VAL A 336 -1.97 32.93 -11.02
CA VAL A 336 -1.07 32.16 -11.88
C VAL A 336 -1.18 32.64 -13.32
N THR A 337 -0.07 33.12 -13.88
CA THR A 337 -0.01 33.56 -15.29
C THR A 337 0.21 32.38 -16.22
N ALA A 338 -0.44 32.39 -17.38
CA ALA A 338 -0.30 31.37 -18.41
C ALA A 338 -0.39 31.99 -19.82
N PRO A 339 0.24 31.38 -20.85
CA PRO A 339 0.06 31.80 -22.24
C PRO A 339 -1.42 31.81 -22.66
N PRO A 340 -1.84 32.71 -23.57
CA PRO A 340 -3.19 32.71 -24.10
C PRO A 340 -3.60 31.34 -24.64
N GLY A 341 -4.77 30.85 -24.22
CA GLY A 341 -5.30 29.53 -24.61
C GLY A 341 -4.74 28.33 -23.85
N ALA A 342 -3.71 28.49 -23.01
CA ALA A 342 -3.10 27.40 -22.24
C ALA A 342 -4.12 26.66 -21.36
N ILE A 343 -4.89 27.41 -20.56
CA ILE A 343 -5.89 26.86 -19.65
C ILE A 343 -7.02 26.20 -20.45
N SER A 344 -7.53 26.85 -21.51
CA SER A 344 -8.57 26.25 -22.37
C SER A 344 -8.13 24.93 -22.99
N CYS A 345 -6.89 24.86 -23.49
CA CYS A 345 -6.29 23.65 -24.02
C CYS A 345 -6.21 22.54 -22.96
N TRP A 346 -5.73 22.86 -21.76
CA TRP A 346 -5.65 21.87 -20.67
C TRP A 346 -7.04 21.35 -20.26
N LEU A 347 -8.03 22.24 -20.14
CA LEU A 347 -9.41 21.89 -19.82
C LEU A 347 -10.02 20.96 -20.88
N PHE A 348 -9.82 21.27 -22.17
CA PHE A 348 -10.26 20.43 -23.28
C PHE A 348 -9.64 19.03 -23.19
N LEU A 349 -8.32 18.95 -23.03
CA LEU A 349 -7.60 17.67 -22.95
C LEU A 349 -8.04 16.84 -21.74
N ALA A 350 -8.30 17.49 -20.60
CA ALA A 350 -8.79 16.81 -19.40
C ALA A 350 -10.20 16.22 -19.61
N CYS A 351 -11.12 16.94 -20.27
CA CYS A 351 -12.41 16.38 -20.66
C CYS A 351 -12.24 15.16 -21.56
N MET A 352 -11.37 15.25 -22.58
CA MET A 352 -11.16 14.14 -23.51
C MET A 352 -10.58 12.90 -22.83
N GLU A 353 -9.63 13.05 -21.90
CA GLU A 353 -9.07 11.93 -21.13
C GLU A 353 -10.15 11.21 -20.30
N VAL A 354 -11.00 11.98 -19.60
CA VAL A 354 -12.10 11.40 -18.81
C VAL A 354 -13.12 10.70 -19.70
N LEU A 355 -13.55 11.35 -20.79
CA LEU A 355 -14.51 10.78 -21.74
C LEU A 355 -14.00 9.48 -22.37
N GLN A 356 -12.74 9.44 -22.81
CA GLN A 356 -12.12 8.24 -23.37
C GLN A 356 -11.97 7.12 -22.34
N THR A 357 -11.64 7.46 -21.09
CA THR A 357 -11.55 6.46 -20.02
C THR A 357 -12.92 5.88 -19.71
N CYS A 358 -13.93 6.75 -19.61
CA CYS A 358 -15.32 6.37 -19.41
C CYS A 358 -15.78 5.42 -20.54
N GLU A 359 -15.47 5.73 -21.80
CA GLU A 359 -15.82 4.88 -22.95
C GLU A 359 -15.18 3.48 -22.88
N LYS A 360 -13.90 3.40 -22.50
CA LYS A 360 -13.16 2.13 -22.38
C LYS A 360 -13.73 1.19 -21.31
N PHE A 361 -14.22 1.75 -20.21
CA PHE A 361 -14.73 0.99 -19.06
C PHE A 361 -16.27 1.02 -18.98
N ASN A 362 -16.95 1.41 -20.05
CA ASN A 362 -18.41 1.53 -20.06
C ASN A 362 -19.07 0.16 -19.79
N GLN A 363 -20.01 0.14 -18.86
CA GLN A 363 -20.78 -1.05 -18.51
C GLN A 363 -22.25 -0.84 -18.86
N ALA A 364 -22.87 -1.88 -19.45
CA ALA A 364 -24.23 -1.82 -19.99
C ALA A 364 -25.29 -1.46 -18.92
N ASP A 365 -25.04 -1.80 -17.66
CA ASP A 365 -25.91 -1.53 -16.51
C ASP A 365 -25.80 -0.08 -15.98
N GLN A 366 -24.77 0.68 -16.39
CA GLN A 366 -24.53 2.06 -15.91
C GLN A 366 -24.72 3.12 -17.00
N VAL A 367 -25.26 2.76 -18.16
CA VAL A 367 -25.36 3.64 -19.35
C VAL A 367 -26.15 4.92 -19.09
N GLU A 368 -27.21 4.87 -18.28
CA GLU A 368 -28.01 6.07 -17.95
C GLU A 368 -27.19 7.08 -17.14
N ALA A 369 -26.59 6.63 -16.04
CA ALA A 369 -25.72 7.45 -15.20
C ALA A 369 -24.49 7.96 -15.96
N TYR A 370 -23.92 7.11 -16.81
CA TYR A 370 -22.84 7.48 -17.72
C TYR A 370 -23.23 8.61 -18.67
N SER A 371 -24.36 8.47 -19.36
CA SER A 371 -24.82 9.43 -20.37
C SER A 371 -25.14 10.78 -19.72
N LEU A 372 -25.78 10.76 -18.55
CA LEU A 372 -26.09 11.94 -17.76
C LEU A 372 -24.84 12.75 -17.40
N ASN A 373 -23.77 12.07 -16.98
CA ASN A 373 -22.57 12.73 -16.48
C ASN A 373 -21.53 13.06 -17.56
N THR A 374 -21.58 12.41 -18.72
CA THR A 374 -20.66 12.69 -19.85
C THR A 374 -21.16 13.79 -20.78
N ALA A 375 -22.48 14.00 -20.91
CA ALA A 375 -23.03 15.05 -21.76
C ALA A 375 -22.56 16.48 -21.38
N PRO A 376 -22.52 16.88 -20.08
CA PRO A 376 -21.96 18.18 -19.69
C PRO A 376 -20.48 18.32 -20.02
N LEU A 377 -19.71 17.23 -19.98
CA LEU A 377 -18.29 17.24 -20.34
C LEU A 377 -18.09 17.45 -21.85
N TRP A 378 -18.89 16.79 -22.69
CA TRP A 378 -18.88 17.04 -24.14
C TRP A 378 -19.22 18.49 -24.47
N ALA A 379 -20.27 19.03 -23.83
CA ALA A 379 -20.66 20.43 -24.00
C ALA A 379 -19.54 21.37 -23.56
N TYR A 380 -18.94 21.14 -22.38
CA TYR A 380 -17.85 21.95 -21.86
C TYR A 380 -16.61 21.91 -22.76
N ALA A 381 -16.22 20.72 -23.24
CA ALA A 381 -15.10 20.54 -24.17
C ALA A 381 -15.32 21.29 -25.49
N SER A 382 -16.53 21.27 -26.04
CA SER A 382 -16.86 21.96 -27.30
C SER A 382 -16.79 23.50 -27.22
N GLN A 383 -16.76 24.05 -26.01
CA GLN A 383 -16.71 25.50 -25.75
C GLN A 383 -15.29 26.00 -25.45
N LYS A 384 -14.28 25.12 -25.39
CA LYS A 384 -12.88 25.47 -25.19
C LYS A 384 -12.16 25.57 -26.52
#